data_AF-A0A3A8IHP4-F1
#
_entry.id   AF-A0A3A8IHP4-F1
#
_cell.length_a   1.000
_cell.length_b   1.000
_cell.length_c   1.000
_cell.angle_alpha   90.00
_cell.angle_beta   90.00
_cell.angle_gamma   90.00
#
_symmetry.space_group_name_H-M   'P 1'
#
loop_
_entity.id
_entity.type
_entity.pdbx_description
1 polymer ?
#
loop_
_entity_poly.entity_id
_entity_poly.type
_entity_poly.pdbx_seq_one_letter_code
_entity_poly.pdbx_strand_id
1 'polypeptide(L)'
;MPPYRLQVLLDMREKAKEEAEQAFSAAIKALEKEKQVQAQLEAELERRKKERKAKVAEYFQQMMAKGAGISGMNMMGRFEERLKDEEAQVALQIEHQKEVVKAAARLVEQRRMLMAEAAKELKAIEKNKETFVKQVRQERQQREELNQEEIGNALFLARQRK
;
A
#
# COMPACT_ATOMS: atom_id res chain seq x y z
N MET A 1 35.92 19.45 -1.35
CA MET A 1 35.60 18.67 -2.56
C MET A 1 34.50 19.39 -3.32
N PRO A 2 34.53 19.39 -4.66
CA PRO A 2 33.45 19.98 -5.44
C PRO A 2 32.09 19.36 -5.05
N PRO A 3 31.01 20.16 -4.96
CA PRO A 3 29.68 19.68 -4.63
C PRO A 3 29.19 18.72 -5.72
N TYR A 4 28.43 17.70 -5.31
CA TYR A 4 27.84 16.75 -6.24
C TYR A 4 26.76 17.44 -7.08
N ARG A 5 26.93 17.42 -8.41
CA ARG A 5 26.09 18.17 -9.35
C ARG A 5 24.63 17.74 -9.34
N LEU A 6 24.35 16.49 -8.95
CA LEU A 6 23.00 15.93 -8.88
C LEU A 6 22.47 15.84 -7.44
N GLN A 7 22.99 16.65 -6.52
CA GLN A 7 22.52 16.64 -5.12
C GLN A 7 21.02 16.95 -5.02
N VAL A 8 20.51 17.93 -5.77
CA VAL A 8 19.06 18.26 -5.78
C VAL A 8 18.23 17.06 -6.25
N LEU A 9 18.70 16.34 -7.27
CA LEU A 9 18.02 15.15 -7.76
C LEU A 9 18.03 14.02 -6.73
N LEU A 10 19.14 13.84 -5.99
CA LEU A 10 19.21 12.88 -4.88
C LEU A 10 18.15 13.22 -3.82
N ASP A 11 18.11 14.47 -3.36
CA ASP A 11 17.16 14.91 -2.33
C ASP A 11 15.69 14.74 -2.80
N MET A 12 15.41 14.99 -4.09
CA MET A 12 14.09 14.75 -4.67
C MET A 12 13.73 13.26 -4.69
N ARG A 13 14.69 12.37 -4.97
CA ARG A 13 14.45 10.91 -4.99
C ARG A 13 14.30 10.33 -3.58
N GLU A 14 15.01 10.88 -2.60
CA GLU A 14 14.82 10.54 -1.18
C GLU A 14 13.39 10.87 -0.75
N LYS A 15 12.92 12.10 -1.03
CA LYS A 15 11.53 12.49 -0.77
C LYS A 15 10.52 11.62 -1.49
N ALA A 16 10.74 11.33 -2.78
CA ALA A 16 9.84 10.49 -3.56
C ALA A 16 9.73 9.06 -2.98
N LYS A 17 10.83 8.51 -2.44
CA LYS A 17 10.82 7.22 -1.74
C LYS A 17 9.99 7.31 -0.46
N GLU A 18 10.21 8.33 0.37
CA GLU A 18 9.44 8.53 1.61
C GLU A 18 7.94 8.69 1.33
N GLU A 19 7.57 9.47 0.33
CA GLU A 19 6.19 9.66 -0.11
C GLU A 19 5.57 8.33 -0.59
N ALA A 20 6.32 7.51 -1.34
CA ALA A 20 5.87 6.21 -1.79
C ALA A 20 5.67 5.22 -0.63
N GLU A 21 6.55 5.22 0.38
CA GLU A 21 6.42 4.41 1.59
C GLU A 21 5.19 4.82 2.43
N GLN A 22 4.96 6.13 2.57
CA GLN A 22 3.77 6.66 3.24
C GLN A 22 2.48 6.29 2.50
N ALA A 23 2.47 6.44 1.18
CA ALA A 23 1.33 6.07 0.33
C ALA A 23 1.03 4.56 0.39
N PHE A 24 2.06 3.71 0.37
CA PHE A 24 1.92 2.27 0.54
C PHE A 24 1.35 1.91 1.92
N SER A 25 1.87 2.52 2.98
CA SER A 25 1.37 2.33 4.35
C SER A 25 -0.09 2.75 4.49
N ALA A 26 -0.47 3.88 3.88
CA ALA A 26 -1.87 4.34 3.85
C ALA A 26 -2.78 3.36 3.09
N ALA A 27 -2.31 2.82 1.96
CA ALA A 27 -3.06 1.83 1.18
C ALA A 27 -3.29 0.52 1.96
N ILE A 28 -2.29 0.05 2.71
CA ILE A 28 -2.44 -1.13 3.59
C ILE A 28 -3.51 -0.88 4.66
N LYS A 29 -3.44 0.27 5.34
CA LYS A 29 -4.42 0.63 6.36
C LYS A 29 -5.84 0.70 5.79
N ALA A 30 -5.98 1.26 4.58
CA ALA A 30 -7.25 1.30 3.88
C ALA A 30 -7.76 -0.11 3.56
N LEU A 31 -6.92 -0.97 2.98
CA LEU A 31 -7.29 -2.36 2.70
C LEU A 31 -7.74 -3.12 3.96
N GLU A 32 -7.03 -2.95 5.07
CA GLU A 32 -7.37 -3.60 6.33
C GLU A 32 -8.72 -3.12 6.87
N LYS A 33 -9.00 -1.82 6.78
CA LYS A 33 -10.31 -1.26 7.13
C LYS A 33 -11.43 -1.86 6.29
N GLU A 34 -11.25 -1.98 4.97
CA GLU A 34 -12.26 -2.55 4.09
C GLU A 34 -12.51 -4.05 4.36
N LYS A 35 -11.47 -4.80 4.74
CA LYS A 35 -11.61 -6.20 5.19
C LYS A 35 -12.38 -6.31 6.49
N GLN A 36 -12.14 -5.40 7.44
CA GLN A 36 -12.89 -5.37 8.70
C GLN A 36 -14.38 -5.10 8.46
N VAL A 37 -14.70 -4.14 7.56
CA VAL A 37 -16.09 -3.88 7.15
C VAL A 37 -16.71 -5.12 6.51
N GLN A 38 -15.99 -5.82 5.63
CA GLN A 38 -16.47 -7.07 5.03
C GLN A 38 -16.78 -8.12 6.10
N ALA A 39 -15.87 -8.34 7.05
CA ALA A 39 -16.06 -9.29 8.14
C ALA A 39 -17.26 -8.93 9.03
N GLN A 40 -17.50 -7.64 9.28
CA GLN A 40 -18.67 -7.17 10.00
C GLN A 40 -19.98 -7.47 9.25
N LEU A 41 -20.02 -7.23 7.93
CA LEU A 41 -21.18 -7.53 7.10
C LEU A 41 -21.47 -9.04 7.03
N GLU A 42 -20.43 -9.87 6.93
CA GLU A 42 -20.56 -11.33 6.96
C GLU A 42 -21.09 -11.83 8.31
N ALA A 43 -20.59 -11.27 9.42
CA ALA A 43 -21.09 -11.59 10.76
C ALA A 43 -22.54 -11.13 10.95
N GLU A 44 -22.91 -9.96 10.42
CA GLU A 44 -24.28 -9.44 10.44
C GLU A 44 -25.23 -10.36 9.67
N LEU A 45 -24.85 -10.81 8.48
CA LEU A 45 -25.65 -11.75 7.69
C LEU A 45 -25.88 -13.06 8.45
N GLU A 46 -24.83 -13.62 9.06
CA GLU A 46 -24.97 -14.84 9.86
C GLU A 46 -25.83 -14.63 11.11
N ARG A 47 -25.76 -13.46 11.75
CA ARG A 47 -26.67 -13.11 12.85
C ARG A 47 -28.12 -13.06 12.36
N ARG A 48 -28.39 -12.40 11.23
CA ARG A 48 -29.75 -12.32 10.65
C ARG A 48 -30.32 -13.67 10.26
N LYS A 49 -29.51 -14.57 9.68
CA LYS A 49 -29.94 -15.95 9.39
C LYS A 49 -30.36 -16.71 10.65
N LYS A 50 -29.63 -16.55 11.76
CA LYS A 50 -29.98 -17.16 13.04
C LYS A 50 -31.26 -16.55 13.60
N GLU A 51 -31.37 -15.22 13.58
CA GLU A 51 -32.56 -14.50 14.03
C GLU A 51 -33.79 -14.88 13.20
N ARG A 52 -33.68 -15.01 11.87
CA ARG A 52 -34.78 -15.45 11.02
C ARG A 52 -35.27 -16.82 11.43
N LYS A 53 -34.38 -17.79 11.60
CA LYS A 53 -34.76 -19.15 12.04
C LYS A 53 -35.48 -19.11 13.39
N ALA A 54 -34.98 -18.32 14.35
CA ALA A 54 -35.61 -18.18 15.67
C ALA A 54 -36.99 -17.51 15.57
N LYS A 55 -37.09 -16.37 14.88
CA LYS A 55 -38.33 -15.61 14.67
C LYS A 55 -39.39 -16.42 13.92
N VAL A 56 -38.99 -17.17 12.89
CA VAL A 56 -39.90 -18.05 12.13
C VAL A 56 -40.38 -19.21 13.01
N ALA A 57 -39.51 -19.82 13.81
CA ALA A 57 -39.90 -20.90 14.72
C ALA A 57 -40.86 -20.40 15.83
N GLU A 58 -40.56 -19.25 16.43
CA GLU A 58 -41.42 -18.62 17.44
C GLU A 58 -42.78 -18.24 16.86
N TYR A 59 -42.79 -17.60 15.68
CA TYR A 59 -44.02 -17.22 14.99
C TYR A 59 -44.85 -18.47 14.63
N PHE A 60 -44.21 -19.54 14.18
CA PHE A 60 -44.89 -20.82 13.91
C PHE A 60 -45.53 -21.41 15.18
N GLN A 61 -44.81 -21.43 16.31
CA GLN A 61 -45.36 -21.92 17.59
C GLN A 61 -46.57 -21.08 18.05
N GLN A 62 -46.48 -19.75 17.95
CA GLN A 62 -47.59 -18.85 18.30
C GLN A 62 -48.82 -19.08 17.40
N MET A 63 -48.60 -19.31 16.11
CA MET A 63 -49.67 -19.59 15.15
C MET A 63 -50.34 -20.95 15.42
N MET A 64 -49.55 -21.98 15.74
CA MET A 64 -50.09 -23.30 16.13
C MET A 64 -50.90 -23.23 17.43
N ALA A 65 -50.42 -22.50 18.44
CA ALA A 65 -51.12 -22.31 19.71
C ALA A 65 -52.47 -21.57 19.58
N LYS A 66 -52.59 -20.67 18.59
CA LYS A 66 -53.81 -19.89 18.31
C LYS A 66 -54.80 -20.58 17.36
N GLY A 67 -54.45 -21.75 16.81
CA GLY A 67 -55.26 -22.43 15.80
C GLY A 67 -55.16 -21.75 14.43
N ALA A 68 -54.09 -22.02 13.69
CA ALA A 68 -53.86 -21.40 12.39
C ALA A 68 -54.67 -22.08 11.27
N GLY A 69 -55.59 -21.33 10.64
CA GLY A 69 -56.17 -21.68 9.34
C GLY A 69 -55.29 -21.24 8.16
N ILE A 70 -55.74 -21.50 6.93
CA ILE A 70 -55.02 -21.18 5.66
C ILE A 70 -54.55 -19.71 5.60
N SER A 71 -55.33 -18.77 6.12
CA SER A 71 -54.98 -17.34 6.19
C SER A 71 -53.73 -17.08 7.06
N GLY A 72 -53.57 -17.82 8.15
CA GLY A 72 -52.42 -17.72 9.05
C GLY A 72 -51.11 -18.19 8.42
N MET A 73 -51.17 -19.27 7.62
CA MET A 73 -50.02 -19.78 6.87
C MET A 73 -49.56 -18.80 5.78
N ASN A 74 -50.50 -18.13 5.09
CA ASN A 74 -50.15 -17.09 4.11
C ASN A 74 -49.45 -15.88 4.74
N MET A 75 -49.87 -15.47 5.95
CA MET A 75 -49.21 -14.38 6.69
C MET A 75 -47.80 -14.77 7.16
N MET A 76 -47.59 -16.04 7.54
CA MET A 76 -46.27 -16.58 7.87
C MET A 76 -45.33 -16.56 6.66
N GLY A 77 -45.80 -16.98 5.48
CA GLY A 77 -45.00 -16.96 4.25
C GLY A 77 -44.48 -15.56 3.92
N ARG A 78 -45.34 -14.54 3.98
CA ARG A 78 -44.95 -13.13 3.76
C ARG A 78 -44.01 -12.58 4.83
N PHE A 79 -44.11 -13.07 6.06
CA PHE A 79 -43.19 -12.69 7.13
C PHE A 79 -41.79 -13.28 6.89
N GLU A 80 -41.72 -14.57 6.54
CA GLU A 80 -40.44 -15.20 6.21
C GLU A 80 -39.80 -14.58 4.96
N GLU A 81 -40.60 -14.26 3.94
CA GLU A 81 -40.14 -13.61 2.72
C GLU A 81 -39.49 -12.25 2.99
N ARG A 82 -40.13 -11.39 3.79
CA ARG A 82 -39.53 -10.10 4.21
C ARG A 82 -38.19 -10.27 4.92
N LEU A 83 -38.08 -11.26 5.81
CA LEU A 83 -36.80 -11.54 6.48
C LEU A 83 -35.74 -12.05 5.51
N LYS A 84 -36.12 -12.83 4.49
CA LYS A 84 -35.21 -13.25 3.42
C LYS A 84 -34.78 -12.08 2.53
N ASP A 85 -35.66 -11.13 2.27
CA ASP A 85 -35.32 -9.91 1.51
C ASP A 85 -34.29 -9.06 2.27
N GLU A 86 -34.44 -8.91 3.59
CA GLU A 86 -33.45 -8.23 4.44
C GLU A 86 -32.08 -8.94 4.45
N GLU A 87 -32.06 -10.28 4.42
CA GLU A 87 -30.82 -11.06 4.26
C GLU A 87 -30.20 -10.86 2.87
N ALA A 88 -31.02 -10.85 1.82
CA ALA A 88 -30.58 -10.65 0.44
C ALA A 88 -29.96 -9.26 0.23
N GLN A 89 -30.51 -8.23 0.87
CA GLN A 89 -29.92 -6.87 0.84
C GLN A 89 -28.51 -6.85 1.45
N VAL A 90 -28.29 -7.51 2.59
CA VAL A 90 -26.95 -7.59 3.19
C VAL A 90 -26.01 -8.43 2.32
N ALA A 91 -26.50 -9.51 1.72
CA ALA A 91 -25.70 -10.30 0.77
C ALA A 91 -25.24 -9.46 -0.42
N LEU A 92 -26.11 -8.60 -0.97
CA LEU A 92 -25.72 -7.66 -2.04
C LEU A 92 -24.68 -6.65 -1.58
N GLN A 93 -24.79 -6.14 -0.34
CA GLN A 93 -23.78 -5.26 0.24
C GLN A 93 -22.43 -5.96 0.40
N ILE A 94 -22.41 -7.24 0.79
CA ILE A 94 -21.19 -8.05 0.86
C ILE A 94 -20.55 -8.20 -0.53
N GLU A 95 -21.34 -8.48 -1.57
CA GLU A 95 -20.80 -8.58 -2.94
C GLU A 95 -20.20 -7.26 -3.41
N HIS A 96 -20.84 -6.14 -3.13
CA HIS A 96 -20.27 -4.83 -3.41
C HIS A 96 -18.96 -4.60 -2.62
N GLN A 97 -18.95 -4.92 -1.34
CA GLN A 97 -17.79 -4.78 -0.47
C GLN A 97 -16.60 -5.64 -0.93
N LYS A 98 -16.84 -6.83 -1.47
CA LYS A 98 -15.80 -7.68 -2.06
C LYS A 98 -15.08 -6.99 -3.22
N GLU A 99 -15.80 -6.30 -4.08
CA GLU A 99 -15.18 -5.53 -5.17
C GLU A 99 -14.41 -4.32 -4.65
N VAL A 100 -14.89 -3.67 -3.57
CA VAL A 100 -14.14 -2.60 -2.88
C VAL A 100 -12.82 -3.13 -2.30
N VAL A 101 -12.85 -4.26 -1.59
CA VAL A 101 -11.64 -4.92 -1.04
C VAL A 101 -10.66 -5.31 -2.14
N LYS A 102 -11.16 -5.82 -3.27
CA LYS A 102 -10.34 -6.17 -4.43
C LYS A 102 -9.72 -4.96 -5.10
N ALA A 103 -10.44 -3.85 -5.21
CA ALA A 103 -9.90 -2.57 -5.69
C ALA A 103 -8.81 -2.04 -4.75
N ALA A 104 -9.04 -2.08 -3.43
CA ALA A 104 -8.05 -1.70 -2.44
C ALA A 104 -6.79 -2.59 -2.50
N ALA A 105 -6.95 -3.90 -2.70
CA ALA A 105 -5.83 -4.83 -2.85
C ALA A 105 -5.00 -4.53 -4.11
N ARG A 106 -5.65 -4.22 -5.24
CA ARG A 106 -4.96 -3.78 -6.46
C ARG A 106 -4.18 -2.48 -6.23
N LEU A 107 -4.76 -1.54 -5.49
CA LEU A 107 -4.09 -0.28 -5.14
C LEU A 107 -2.85 -0.53 -4.28
N VAL A 108 -2.93 -1.41 -3.27
CA VAL A 108 -1.76 -1.80 -2.46
C VAL A 108 -0.64 -2.33 -3.35
N GLU A 109 -0.95 -3.21 -4.31
CA GLU A 109 0.08 -3.77 -5.18
C GLU A 109 0.66 -2.75 -6.17
N GLN A 110 -0.17 -1.84 -6.68
CA GLN A 110 0.32 -0.70 -7.47
C GLN A 110 1.28 0.17 -6.64
N ARG A 111 0.93 0.49 -5.38
CA ARG A 111 1.79 1.28 -4.49
C ARG A 111 3.08 0.55 -4.13
N ARG A 112 3.04 -0.77 -3.97
CA ARG A 112 4.22 -1.61 -3.78
C ARG A 112 5.19 -1.51 -4.95
N MET A 113 4.68 -1.57 -6.18
CA MET A 113 5.50 -1.42 -7.39
C MET A 113 6.15 -0.04 -7.46
N LEU A 114 5.39 1.03 -7.20
CA LEU A 114 5.91 2.40 -7.19
C LEU A 114 6.98 2.61 -6.11
N MET A 115 6.79 2.04 -4.92
CA MET A 115 7.80 2.08 -3.86
C MET A 115 9.08 1.36 -4.27
N ALA A 116 8.97 0.20 -4.92
CA ALA A 116 10.13 -0.54 -5.42
C ALA A 116 10.87 0.23 -6.51
N GLU A 117 10.15 0.91 -7.40
CA GLU A 117 10.72 1.76 -8.44
C GLU A 117 11.44 2.98 -7.85
N ALA A 118 10.82 3.70 -6.92
CA ALA A 118 11.43 4.84 -6.24
C ALA A 118 12.73 4.43 -5.49
N ALA A 119 12.72 3.27 -4.83
CA ALA A 119 13.92 2.74 -4.17
C ALA A 119 15.03 2.39 -5.18
N LYS A 120 14.68 1.84 -6.34
CA LYS A 120 15.64 1.53 -7.42
C LYS A 120 16.26 2.80 -7.99
N GLU A 121 15.45 3.83 -8.24
CA GLU A 121 15.93 5.12 -8.75
C GLU A 121 16.84 5.83 -7.76
N LEU A 122 16.48 5.83 -6.46
CA LEU A 122 17.33 6.40 -5.41
C LEU A 122 18.70 5.71 -5.39
N LYS A 123 18.71 4.37 -5.36
CA LYS A 123 19.94 3.58 -5.36
C LYS A 123 20.82 3.85 -6.58
N ALA A 124 20.22 4.12 -7.75
CA ALA A 124 20.97 4.48 -8.95
C ALA A 124 21.70 5.81 -8.79
N ILE A 125 21.06 6.83 -8.20
CA ILE A 125 21.66 8.14 -7.95
C ILE A 125 22.71 8.09 -6.84
N GLU A 126 22.48 7.31 -5.79
CA GLU A 126 23.48 7.08 -4.73
C GLU A 126 24.75 6.47 -5.31
N LYS A 127 24.63 5.42 -6.13
CA LYS A 127 25.78 4.81 -6.81
C LYS A 127 26.50 5.81 -7.72
N ASN A 128 25.77 6.66 -8.43
CA ASN A 128 26.38 7.71 -9.25
C ASN A 128 27.18 8.71 -8.40
N LYS A 129 26.63 9.12 -7.25
CA LYS A 129 27.32 10.00 -6.28
C LYS A 129 28.61 9.37 -5.76
N GLU A 130 28.59 8.08 -5.42
CA GLU A 130 29.79 7.35 -5.00
C GLU A 130 30.87 7.34 -6.09
N THR A 131 30.48 7.05 -7.35
CA THR A 131 31.41 7.07 -8.49
C THR A 131 31.98 8.47 -8.72
N PHE A 132 31.16 9.52 -8.64
CA PHE A 132 31.61 10.90 -8.77
C PHE A 132 32.65 11.26 -7.70
N VAL A 133 32.38 10.91 -6.44
CA VAL A 133 33.33 11.17 -5.33
C VAL A 133 34.66 10.45 -5.55
N LYS A 134 34.63 9.21 -6.06
CA LYS A 134 35.85 8.46 -6.40
C LYS A 134 36.63 9.13 -7.54
N GLN A 135 35.95 9.54 -8.61
CA GLN A 135 36.57 10.21 -9.75
C GLN A 135 37.21 11.54 -9.34
N VAL A 136 36.47 12.38 -8.62
CA VAL A 136 36.99 13.66 -8.11
C VAL A 136 38.22 13.47 -7.23
N ARG A 137 38.24 12.42 -6.40
CA ARG A 137 39.41 12.09 -5.57
C ARG A 137 40.60 11.66 -6.43
N GLN A 138 40.38 10.82 -7.44
CA GLN A 138 41.41 10.36 -8.36
C GLN A 138 41.99 11.51 -9.20
N GLU A 139 41.15 12.36 -9.78
CA GLU A 139 41.58 13.55 -10.53
C GLU A 139 42.42 14.48 -9.67
N ARG A 140 42.02 14.67 -8.40
CA ARG A 140 42.79 15.48 -7.46
C ARG A 140 44.16 14.86 -7.17
N GLN A 141 44.23 13.55 -6.93
CA GLN A 141 45.49 12.84 -6.69
C GLN A 141 46.41 12.93 -7.90
N GLN A 142 45.91 12.64 -9.11
CA GLN A 142 46.68 12.76 -10.36
C GLN A 142 47.20 14.17 -10.58
N ARG A 143 46.39 15.20 -10.28
CA ARG A 143 46.81 16.60 -10.40
C ARG A 143 47.88 16.97 -9.36
N GLU A 144 47.77 16.45 -8.14
CA GLU A 144 48.78 16.65 -7.09
C GLU A 144 50.10 15.94 -7.45
N GLU A 145 50.05 14.74 -8.02
CA GLU A 145 51.21 13.99 -8.54
C GLU A 145 51.91 14.74 -9.68
N LEU A 146 51.16 15.18 -10.70
CA LEU A 146 51.71 15.97 -11.82
C LEU A 146 52.36 17.27 -11.34
N ASN A 147 51.72 17.98 -10.41
CA ASN A 147 52.30 19.20 -9.82
C ASN A 147 53.60 18.89 -9.06
N GLN A 148 53.69 17.76 -8.35
CA GLN A 148 54.91 17.36 -7.64
C GLN A 148 56.05 17.01 -8.62
N GLU A 149 55.74 16.29 -9.70
CA GLU A 149 56.71 15.98 -10.75
C GLU A 149 57.23 17.26 -11.44
N GLU A 150 56.35 18.20 -11.77
CA GLU A 150 56.71 19.50 -12.35
C GLU A 150 57.62 20.30 -11.41
N ILE A 151 57.27 20.39 -10.12
CA ILE A 151 58.10 21.05 -9.10
C ILE A 151 59.47 20.36 -8.97
N GLY A 152 59.47 19.02 -8.92
CA GLY A 152 60.70 18.22 -8.84
C GLY A 152 61.62 18.46 -10.03
N ASN A 153 61.08 18.44 -11.24
CA ASN A 153 61.80 18.72 -12.48
C ASN A 153 62.35 20.16 -12.51
N ALA A 154 61.53 21.15 -12.11
CA ALA A 154 61.96 22.55 -12.05
C ALA A 154 63.11 22.75 -11.05
N LEU A 155 63.03 22.14 -9.87
CA LEU A 155 64.10 22.20 -8.85
C LEU A 155 65.38 21.51 -9.31
N PHE A 156 65.26 20.36 -9.99
CA PHE A 156 66.40 19.63 -10.56
C PHE A 156 67.13 20.48 -11.62
N LEU A 157 66.39 21.05 -12.58
CA LEU A 157 66.93 21.93 -13.61
C LEU A 157 67.56 23.20 -13.00
N ALA A 158 66.97 23.75 -11.94
CA ALA A 158 67.51 24.90 -11.23
C ALA A 158 68.84 24.57 -10.51
N ARG A 159 69.01 23.35 -9.98
CA ARG A 159 70.27 22.89 -9.39
C ARG A 159 71.38 22.68 -10.42
N GLN A 160 71.07 22.18 -11.61
CA GLN A 160 72.07 21.96 -12.67
C GLN A 160 72.60 23.24 -13.32
N ARG A 161 71.90 24.37 -13.16
CA ARG A 161 72.30 25.69 -13.71
C ARG A 161 73.27 26.47 -12.81
N LYS A 162 73.60 25.96 -11.62
CA LYS A 162 74.66 26.49 -10.73
C LYS A 162 75.92 25.67 -10.88
#